data_AF-A0A2W2AMJ1-F1
#
_entry.id   AF-A0A2W2AMJ1-F1
#
_cell.length_a   1.000
_cell.length_b   1.000
_cell.length_c   1.000
_cell.angle_alpha   90.00
_cell.angle_beta   90.00
_cell.angle_gamma   90.00
#
_symmetry.space_group_name_H-M   'P 1'
#
loop_
_entity.id
_entity.type
_entity.pdbx_description
1 polymer ?
#
loop_
_entity_poly.entity_id
_entity_poly.type
_entity_poly.pdbx_seq_one_letter_code
_entity_poly.pdbx_strand_id
1 'polypeptide(L)'
;MKIQIVLIALLAVVIGGCTKENKTFTLKTIKLNNYLRANLPAQKVYLKVFDDANAAALAETELYASDLSLPATLNVHPSADMTLYKKGYHVELWGDSTGYIASCNIHMDDYKIVFPIDMDVKNDSLNVDIMGGWR
;
A
#
# COMPACT_ATOMS: atom_id res chain seq x y z
N MET A 1 45.41 -8.99 -28.34
CA MET A 1 44.40 -7.96 -28.67
C MET A 1 42.96 -8.48 -28.72
N LYS A 2 42.65 -9.62 -29.35
CA LYS A 2 41.25 -10.10 -29.50
C LYS A 2 40.57 -10.49 -28.16
N ILE A 3 41.31 -11.03 -27.19
CA ILE A 3 40.77 -11.47 -25.89
C ILE A 3 40.39 -10.29 -24.98
N GLN A 4 41.11 -9.17 -25.04
CA GLN A 4 40.82 -7.99 -24.23
C GLN A 4 39.50 -7.31 -24.64
N ILE A 5 39.16 -7.35 -25.93
CA ILE A 5 37.91 -6.77 -26.46
C ILE A 5 36.70 -7.60 -25.99
N VAL A 6 36.83 -8.93 -25.91
CA VAL A 6 35.77 -9.82 -25.41
C VAL A 6 35.50 -9.59 -23.92
N LEU A 7 36.55 -9.38 -23.12
CA LEU A 7 36.40 -9.10 -21.69
C LEU A 7 35.70 -7.76 -21.40
N ILE A 8 35.98 -6.73 -22.20
CA ILE A 8 35.36 -5.41 -22.08
C ILE A 8 33.87 -5.47 -22.49
N ALA A 9 33.55 -6.23 -23.55
CA ALA A 9 32.16 -6.46 -23.96
C ALA A 9 31.37 -7.26 -22.92
N LEU A 10 32.01 -8.23 -22.25
CA LEU A 10 31.39 -8.99 -21.17
C LEU A 10 31.15 -8.12 -19.91
N LEU A 11 32.08 -7.22 -19.59
CA LEU A 11 31.92 -6.28 -18.48
C LEU A 11 30.74 -5.33 -18.70
N ALA A 12 30.55 -4.82 -19.92
CA ALA A 12 29.47 -3.89 -20.27
C ALA A 12 28.06 -4.49 -20.06
N VAL A 13 27.90 -5.81 -20.19
CA VAL A 13 26.62 -6.50 -19.95
C VAL A 13 26.30 -6.61 -18.44
N VAL A 14 27.31 -6.63 -17.57
CA VAL A 14 27.12 -6.71 -16.11
C VAL A 14 26.73 -5.36 -15.50
N ILE A 15 27.22 -4.24 -16.05
CA ILE A 15 26.93 -2.88 -15.55
C ILE A 15 25.57 -2.35 -16.07
N GLY A 16 25.07 -2.92 -17.18
CA GLY A 16 23.72 -2.66 -17.69
C GLY A 16 22.61 -3.38 -16.93
N GLY A 17 22.95 -4.07 -15.83
CA GLY A 17 22.01 -4.71 -14.92
C GLY A 17 21.05 -3.69 -14.32
N CYS A 18 19.95 -3.46 -15.03
CA CYS A 18 18.66 -2.95 -14.59
C CYS A 18 18.70 -2.31 -13.19
N THR A 19 18.86 -0.99 -13.14
CA THR A 19 18.48 -0.24 -11.95
C THR A 19 17.02 -0.58 -11.67
N LYS A 20 16.73 -1.38 -10.64
CA LYS A 20 15.38 -1.45 -10.06
C LYS A 20 15.04 -0.02 -9.71
N GLU A 21 14.32 0.65 -10.61
CA GLU A 21 13.99 2.06 -10.50
C GLU A 21 13.41 2.27 -9.10
N ASN A 22 13.94 3.25 -8.38
CA ASN A 22 13.39 3.74 -7.11
C ASN A 22 12.04 4.40 -7.39
N LYS A 23 11.07 3.65 -7.91
CA LYS A 23 9.73 4.18 -8.16
C LYS A 23 9.09 4.42 -6.81
N THR A 24 8.70 5.67 -6.61
CA THR A 24 7.98 6.08 -5.42
C THR A 24 6.51 6.11 -5.78
N PHE A 25 5.71 5.35 -5.05
CA PHE A 25 4.26 5.41 -5.16
C PHE A 25 3.75 6.46 -4.17
N THR A 26 3.04 7.46 -4.66
CA THR A 26 2.36 8.44 -3.80
C THR A 26 0.91 7.97 -3.58
N LEU A 27 0.60 7.55 -2.36
CA LEU A 27 -0.73 7.19 -1.90
C LEU A 27 -1.61 8.43 -1.75
N LYS A 28 -2.83 8.38 -2.30
CA LYS A 28 -3.81 9.47 -2.23
C LYS A 28 -5.15 9.06 -1.65
N THR A 29 -5.62 7.86 -1.96
CA THR A 29 -6.91 7.36 -1.50
C THR A 29 -6.82 5.88 -1.16
N ILE A 30 -7.63 5.45 -0.20
CA ILE A 30 -7.84 4.04 0.12
C ILE A 30 -9.33 3.76 -0.06
N LYS A 31 -9.66 2.71 -0.82
CA LYS A 31 -11.02 2.23 -0.98
C LYS A 31 -11.24 1.07 -0.02
N LEU A 32 -12.08 1.28 1.00
CA LEU A 32 -12.50 0.23 1.91
C LEU A 32 -13.57 -0.62 1.21
N ASN A 33 -13.22 -1.85 0.83
CA ASN A 33 -14.14 -2.75 0.11
C ASN A 33 -15.03 -3.53 1.08
N ASN A 34 -14.43 -4.12 2.12
CA ASN A 34 -15.14 -4.87 3.12
C ASN A 34 -14.29 -5.02 4.40
N TYR A 35 -14.95 -5.25 5.52
CA TYR A 35 -14.31 -5.69 6.77
C TYR A 35 -15.32 -6.45 7.63
N LEU A 36 -14.82 -7.26 8.56
CA LEU A 36 -15.69 -8.02 9.46
C LEU A 36 -16.40 -7.10 10.45
N ARG A 37 -17.65 -6.74 10.13
CA ARG A 37 -18.52 -5.90 10.99
C ARG A 37 -19.12 -6.64 12.20
N ALA A 38 -19.04 -7.97 12.22
CA ALA A 38 -19.70 -8.77 13.24
C ALA A 38 -19.21 -8.37 14.63
N ASN A 39 -20.13 -7.90 15.48
CA ASN A 39 -19.92 -7.45 16.86
C ASN A 39 -19.29 -6.05 17.06
N LEU A 40 -19.21 -5.21 16.02
CA LEU A 40 -18.79 -3.82 16.19
C LEU A 40 -20.00 -2.89 16.42
N PRO A 41 -19.93 -1.94 17.37
CA PRO A 41 -20.96 -0.92 17.53
C PRO A 41 -20.99 0.02 16.32
N ALA A 42 -22.10 0.74 16.13
CA ALA A 42 -22.15 1.85 15.19
C ALA A 42 -21.15 2.93 15.64
N GLN A 43 -20.19 3.27 14.77
CA GLN A 43 -19.09 4.18 15.08
C GLN A 43 -18.50 4.77 13.80
N LYS A 44 -17.52 5.68 13.91
CA LYS A 44 -16.75 6.08 12.74
C LYS A 44 -15.49 5.23 12.65
N VAL A 45 -15.14 4.83 11.45
CA VAL A 45 -13.93 4.08 11.15
C VAL A 45 -13.03 4.86 10.20
N TYR A 46 -11.74 4.59 10.28
CA TYR A 46 -10.71 5.21 9.45
C TYR A 46 -9.53 4.26 9.32
N LEU A 47 -8.70 4.47 8.31
CA LEU A 47 -7.52 3.64 8.08
C LEU A 47 -6.25 4.42 8.37
N LYS A 48 -5.26 3.74 8.91
CA LYS A 48 -3.90 4.24 9.10
C LYS A 48 -2.92 3.39 8.30
N VAL A 49 -1.89 4.03 7.76
CA VAL A 49 -0.85 3.37 6.97
C VAL A 49 0.48 3.47 7.69
N PHE A 50 1.23 2.38 7.72
CA PHE A 50 2.49 2.26 8.43
C PHE A 50 3.59 1.69 7.53
N ASP A 51 4.82 2.14 7.75
CA ASP A 51 6.06 1.46 7.32
C ASP A 51 6.41 0.48 8.43
N ASP A 52 6.66 -0.80 8.11
CA ASP A 52 6.95 -1.83 9.11
C ASP A 52 8.18 -1.51 9.97
N ALA A 53 9.06 -0.63 9.51
CA ALA A 53 10.23 -0.17 10.26
C ALA A 53 9.93 0.96 11.28
N ASN A 54 8.73 1.56 11.24
CA ASN A 54 8.37 2.74 12.03
C ASN A 54 7.10 2.52 12.84
N ALA A 55 7.08 2.97 14.10
CA ALA A 55 5.91 2.86 14.97
C ALA A 55 4.85 3.95 14.70
N ALA A 56 5.20 5.04 14.02
CA ALA A 56 4.29 6.14 13.73
C ALA A 56 3.57 5.91 12.39
N ALA A 57 2.28 6.26 12.36
CA ALA A 57 1.51 6.24 11.12
C ALA A 57 2.08 7.25 10.12
N LEU A 58 2.26 6.80 8.87
CA LEU A 58 2.66 7.64 7.74
C LEU A 58 1.53 8.54 7.27
N ALA A 59 0.31 8.01 7.29
CA ALA A 59 -0.89 8.71 6.89
C ALA A 59 -2.15 8.06 7.48
N GLU A 60 -3.23 8.81 7.46
CA GLU A 60 -4.56 8.36 7.87
C GLU A 60 -5.63 8.78 6.86
N THR A 61 -6.75 8.08 6.83
CA THR A 61 -7.89 8.49 6.02
C THR A 61 -8.82 9.43 6.78
N GLU A 62 -9.73 10.08 6.04
CA GLU A 62 -10.92 10.66 6.65
C GLU A 62 -11.78 9.60 7.38
N LEU A 63 -12.59 10.09 8.33
CA LEU A 63 -13.55 9.27 9.08
C LEU A 63 -14.73 8.87 8.20
N TYR A 64 -15.16 7.61 8.31
CA TYR A 64 -16.28 7.03 7.59
C TYR A 64 -17.28 6.40 8.57
N ALA A 65 -18.57 6.65 8.40
CA ALA A 65 -19.60 6.09 9.30
C ALA A 65 -19.83 4.60 8.98
N SER A 66 -19.66 3.72 9.99
CA SER A 66 -19.63 2.27 9.81
C SER A 66 -20.98 1.65 9.39
N ASP A 67 -22.06 2.40 9.56
CA ASP A 67 -23.43 2.05 9.21
C ASP A 67 -23.77 2.30 7.73
N LEU A 68 -22.89 2.99 6.99
CA LEU A 68 -23.05 3.20 5.56
C LEU A 68 -22.61 1.98 4.73
N SER A 69 -23.03 1.98 3.46
CA SER A 69 -22.73 0.91 2.50
C SER A 69 -21.31 1.01 1.94
N LEU A 70 -20.66 -0.14 1.78
CA LEU A 70 -19.35 -0.31 1.15
C LEU A 70 -19.51 -0.76 -0.32
N PRO A 71 -18.50 -0.55 -1.20
CA PRO A 71 -17.19 0.05 -0.93
C PRO A 71 -17.24 1.58 -0.72
N ALA A 72 -16.26 2.11 0.02
CA ALA A 72 -16.12 3.55 0.24
C ALA A 72 -14.68 4.01 -0.06
N THR A 73 -14.52 5.02 -0.91
CA THR A 73 -13.22 5.62 -1.23
C THR A 73 -12.96 6.80 -0.31
N LEU A 74 -11.86 6.73 0.43
CA LEU A 74 -11.49 7.69 1.47
C LEU A 74 -10.19 8.38 1.10
N ASN A 75 -10.14 9.70 1.28
CA ASN A 75 -8.94 10.48 1.07
C ASN A 75 -7.92 10.25 2.18
N VAL A 76 -6.65 10.15 1.80
CA VAL A 76 -5.51 9.95 2.69
C VAL A 76 -4.82 11.30 2.97
N HIS A 77 -4.52 11.57 4.24
CA HIS A 77 -3.78 12.74 4.69
C HIS A 77 -2.72 12.39 5.75
N PRO A 78 -1.49 12.92 5.64
CA PRO A 78 -0.92 13.51 4.43
C PRO A 78 -0.82 12.47 3.30
N SER A 79 -0.63 12.90 2.05
CA SER A 79 -0.26 11.95 0.98
C SER A 79 1.07 11.29 1.34
N ALA A 80 1.12 9.96 1.37
CA ALA A 80 2.31 9.20 1.78
C ALA A 80 3.08 8.68 0.57
N ASP A 81 4.40 8.90 0.57
CA ASP A 81 5.31 8.35 -0.42
C ASP A 81 5.84 6.98 0.05
N MET A 82 5.70 5.97 -0.80
CA MET A 82 5.95 4.57 -0.48
C MET A 82 6.89 3.94 -1.49
N THR A 83 7.95 3.28 -1.01
CA THR A 83 8.88 2.49 -1.83
C THR A 83 8.48 1.01 -1.78
N LEU A 84 7.33 0.70 -2.38
CA LEU A 84 6.65 -0.60 -2.22
C LEU A 84 7.50 -1.82 -2.60
N TYR A 85 8.48 -1.68 -3.52
CA TYR A 85 9.39 -2.77 -3.93
C TYR A 85 10.58 -2.99 -2.97
N LYS A 86 10.73 -2.18 -1.93
CA LYS A 86 11.89 -2.19 -1.03
C LYS A 86 11.55 -2.33 0.44
N LYS A 87 10.33 -1.93 0.82
CA LYS A 87 9.88 -1.87 2.20
C LYS A 87 8.51 -2.53 2.33
N GLY A 88 8.30 -3.17 3.47
CA GLY A 88 6.99 -3.64 3.89
C GLY A 88 6.17 -2.49 4.45
N TYR A 89 4.88 -2.54 4.18
CA TYR A 89 3.91 -1.59 4.69
C TYR A 89 2.66 -2.37 5.08
N HIS A 90 1.87 -1.80 5.99
CA HIS A 90 0.56 -2.34 6.33
C HIS A 90 -0.44 -1.22 6.54
N VAL A 91 -1.71 -1.59 6.39
CA VAL A 91 -2.86 -0.73 6.65
C VAL A 91 -3.61 -1.29 7.84
N GLU A 92 -3.98 -0.43 8.77
CA GLU A 92 -4.82 -0.77 9.92
C GLU A 92 -6.16 -0.06 9.83
N LEU A 93 -7.24 -0.79 10.12
CA LEU A 93 -8.57 -0.24 10.34
C LEU A 93 -8.74 0.10 11.82
N TRP A 94 -9.20 1.31 12.10
CA TRP A 94 -9.45 1.83 13.43
C TRP A 94 -10.89 2.33 13.55
N GLY A 95 -11.50 2.11 14.71
CA GLY A 95 -12.72 2.77 15.14
C GLY A 95 -12.39 3.95 16.06
N ASP A 96 -13.15 5.03 15.96
CA ASP A 96 -13.02 6.19 16.85
C ASP A 96 -13.34 5.84 18.31
N SER A 97 -14.21 4.85 18.53
CA SER A 97 -14.58 4.35 19.85
C SER A 97 -13.90 3.03 20.23
N THR A 98 -13.72 2.11 19.28
CA THR A 98 -13.14 0.78 19.57
C THR A 98 -11.63 0.71 19.46
N GLY A 99 -10.96 1.72 18.88
CA GLY A 99 -9.53 1.67 18.60
C GLY A 99 -9.21 0.71 17.45
N TYR A 100 -8.06 0.05 17.50
CA TYR A 100 -7.64 -0.91 16.47
C TYR A 100 -8.66 -2.03 16.25
N ILE A 101 -8.99 -2.32 14.99
CA ILE A 101 -9.97 -3.35 14.59
C ILE A 101 -9.28 -4.50 13.85
N ALA A 102 -8.55 -4.18 12.78
CA ALA A 102 -7.92 -5.16 11.90
C ALA A 102 -6.75 -4.53 11.16
N SER A 103 -5.87 -5.35 10.60
CA SER A 103 -4.78 -4.90 9.73
C SER A 103 -4.63 -5.80 8.52
N CYS A 104 -4.05 -5.27 7.45
CA CYS A 104 -3.64 -6.05 6.29
C CYS A 104 -2.29 -5.53 5.77
N ASN A 105 -1.40 -6.46 5.42
CA ASN A 105 -0.07 -6.13 4.92
C ASN A 105 -0.11 -5.91 3.40
N ILE A 106 0.60 -4.89 2.95
CA ILE A 106 0.75 -4.54 1.53
C ILE A 106 1.92 -5.36 0.98
N HIS A 107 1.60 -6.45 0.27
CA HIS A 107 2.59 -7.30 -0.39
C HIS A 107 2.57 -7.06 -1.90
N MET A 108 3.69 -6.58 -2.45
CA MET A 108 3.83 -6.35 -3.89
C MET A 108 3.83 -7.63 -4.73
N ASP A 109 4.16 -8.77 -4.13
CA ASP A 109 4.19 -10.06 -4.84
C ASP A 109 2.78 -10.63 -5.06
N ASP A 110 1.81 -10.25 -4.22
CA ASP A 110 0.40 -10.69 -4.31
C ASP A 110 -0.48 -9.70 -5.08
N TYR A 111 0.12 -8.63 -5.61
CA TYR A 111 -0.58 -7.51 -6.22
C TYR A 111 -1.01 -7.77 -7.67
N LYS A 112 -2.23 -7.37 -8.00
CA LYS A 112 -2.71 -7.21 -9.36
C LYS A 112 -2.97 -5.73 -9.66
N ILE A 113 -2.25 -5.16 -10.63
CA ILE A 113 -2.57 -3.83 -11.19
C ILE A 113 -3.93 -3.94 -11.86
N VAL A 114 -4.98 -3.33 -11.30
CA VAL A 114 -6.24 -3.13 -12.02
C VAL A 114 -6.25 -1.69 -12.50
N PHE A 115 -6.39 -1.45 -13.81
CA PHE A 115 -6.39 -0.09 -14.36
C PHE A 115 -7.79 0.53 -14.27
N PRO A 116 -7.92 1.82 -13.87
CA PRO A 116 -6.85 2.72 -13.41
C PRO A 116 -6.32 2.31 -12.02
N ILE A 117 -4.99 2.41 -11.82
CA ILE A 117 -4.15 1.71 -10.81
C ILE A 117 -4.78 1.60 -9.41
N ASP A 118 -5.47 0.48 -9.19
CA ASP A 118 -5.97 0.01 -7.89
C ASP A 118 -5.11 -1.18 -7.44
N MET A 119 -4.67 -1.17 -6.17
CA MET A 119 -3.93 -2.27 -5.53
C MET A 119 -4.81 -2.94 -4.48
N ASP A 120 -5.35 -4.12 -4.80
CA ASP A 120 -6.14 -4.96 -3.87
C ASP A 120 -5.23 -5.54 -2.78
N VAL A 121 -5.52 -5.19 -1.52
CA VAL A 121 -4.86 -5.70 -0.32
C VAL A 121 -5.93 -6.30 0.58
N LYS A 122 -5.85 -7.61 0.80
CA LYS A 122 -6.88 -8.34 1.54
C LYS A 122 -6.32 -9.35 2.52
N ASN A 123 -7.05 -9.52 3.62
CA ASN A 123 -7.07 -10.73 4.42
C ASN A 123 -8.52 -11.07 4.82
N ASP A 124 -8.69 -12.10 5.64
CA ASP A 124 -10.02 -12.60 6.04
C ASP A 124 -10.89 -11.54 6.77
N SER A 125 -10.26 -10.49 7.31
CA SER A 125 -10.90 -9.49 8.18
C SER A 125 -11.00 -8.08 7.59
N LEU A 126 -10.19 -7.76 6.57
CA LEU A 126 -10.08 -6.43 5.97
C LEU A 126 -9.72 -6.58 4.48
N ASN A 127 -10.47 -5.90 3.62
CA ASN A 127 -10.20 -5.78 2.19
C ASN A 127 -10.23 -4.29 1.80
N VAL A 128 -9.11 -3.82 1.25
CA VAL A 128 -8.92 -2.44 0.83
C VAL A 128 -8.22 -2.38 -0.54
N ASP A 129 -8.56 -1.40 -1.36
CA ASP A 129 -7.73 -1.01 -2.51
C ASP A 129 -6.93 0.24 -2.20
N ILE A 130 -5.64 0.22 -2.49
CA ILE A 130 -4.74 1.37 -2.34
C ILE A 130 -4.58 2.05 -3.70
N MET A 131 -4.89 3.34 -3.77
CA MET A 131 -4.97 4.08 -5.02
C MET A 131 -4.07 5.32 -4.97
N GLY A 132 -3.33 5.55 -6.06
CA GLY A 132 -2.31 6.58 -6.11
C GLY A 132 -1.61 6.66 -7.46
N GLY A 133 -0.42 7.25 -7.49
CA GLY A 133 0.36 7.41 -8.71
C GLY A 133 1.84 7.14 -8.50
N TRP A 134 2.47 6.56 -9.52
CA TRP A 134 3.91 6.39 -9.57
C TRP A 134 4.59 7.69 -10.01
N ARG A 135 5.71 8.00 -9.38
CA ARG A 135 6.64 9.07 -9.76
C ARG A 135 8.02 8.49 -10.07
#